data_AF-A0A090Q3P2-F1
#
_entry.id   AF-A0A090Q3P2-F1
#
_cell.length_a   1.000
_cell.length_b   1.000
_cell.length_c   1.000
_cell.angle_alpha   90.00
_cell.angle_beta   90.00
_cell.angle_gamma   90.00
#
_symmetry.space_group_name_H-M   'P 1'
#
loop_
_entity.id
_entity.type
_entity.pdbx_description
1 polymer ?
#
loop_
_entity_poly.entity_id
_entity_poly.type
_entity_poly.pdbx_seq_one_letter_code
_entity_poly.pdbx_strand_id
1 'polypeptide(L)'
;MDIWTPDATLFRIKLVDFLGDGFGGAGDTEAELAFTPATGQWVTLSIPLSDFSAGGMTSFSDINQLIISAQPTGGATVYVDNVYFSVNQVASNQDVVLNDYTVYPNPSVNQWNITSSNQLIEEIAVFDLTGKMVMSNKVNSESITIDASSLRPGIYIARVTSASSVSSLKLVKE
;
A
#
# COMPACT_ATOMS: atom_id res chain seq x y z
N MET A 1 -4.00 -2.61 12.17
CA MET A 1 -4.74 -3.82 12.55
C MET A 1 -6.03 -3.42 13.22
N ASP A 2 -7.04 -4.28 13.17
CA ASP A 2 -8.32 -4.04 13.81
C ASP A 2 -8.51 -5.03 14.96
N ILE A 3 -9.03 -4.52 16.08
CA ILE A 3 -9.29 -5.33 17.27
C ILE A 3 -10.72 -5.12 17.77
N TRP A 4 -11.33 -6.17 18.31
CA TRP A 4 -12.58 -6.09 19.05
C TRP A 4 -12.43 -6.87 20.35
N THR A 5 -12.96 -6.34 21.44
CA THR A 5 -12.96 -7.04 22.73
C THR A 5 -14.22 -6.73 23.53
N PRO A 6 -14.81 -7.72 24.22
CA PRO A 6 -15.91 -7.47 25.14
C PRO A 6 -15.42 -7.02 26.53
N ASP A 7 -14.19 -7.36 26.92
CA ASP A 7 -13.77 -7.40 28.32
C ASP A 7 -12.29 -7.05 28.58
N ALA A 8 -11.46 -6.88 27.54
CA ALA A 8 -10.05 -6.56 27.74
C ALA A 8 -9.89 -5.15 28.32
N THR A 9 -9.22 -5.05 29.46
CA THR A 9 -8.88 -3.77 30.11
C THR A 9 -7.54 -3.22 29.63
N LEU A 10 -6.68 -4.09 29.11
CA LEU A 10 -5.41 -3.75 28.51
C LEU A 10 -5.18 -4.65 27.31
N PHE A 11 -4.68 -4.08 26.22
CA PHE A 11 -4.25 -4.78 25.02
C PHE A 11 -2.81 -4.37 24.73
N ARG A 12 -1.95 -5.35 24.43
CA ARG A 12 -0.52 -5.12 24.23
C ARG A 12 -0.03 -5.80 22.98
N ILE A 13 0.86 -5.11 22.29
CA ILE A 13 1.57 -5.62 21.11
C ILE A 13 3.06 -5.49 21.38
N LYS A 14 3.79 -6.56 21.14
CA LYS A 14 5.24 -6.58 21.22
C LYS A 14 5.83 -7.08 19.92
N LEU A 15 6.89 -6.42 19.46
CA LEU A 15 7.73 -6.88 18.37
C LEU A 15 9.07 -7.37 18.93
N VAL A 16 9.63 -8.39 18.30
CA VAL A 16 10.98 -8.91 18.59
C VAL A 16 11.74 -9.08 17.28
N ASP A 17 12.93 -8.49 17.24
CA ASP A 17 13.88 -8.59 16.14
C ASP A 17 15.14 -9.33 16.63
N PHE A 18 15.51 -10.39 15.92
CA PHE A 18 16.64 -11.27 16.29
C PHE A 18 17.96 -10.82 15.66
N LEU A 19 18.01 -9.68 14.99
CA LEU A 19 19.22 -9.15 14.35
C LEU A 19 19.92 -10.15 13.41
N GLY A 20 19.18 -11.10 12.84
CA GLY A 20 19.69 -12.13 11.93
C GLY A 20 20.37 -13.34 12.58
N ASP A 21 20.38 -13.46 13.92
CA ASP A 21 21.01 -14.61 14.61
C ASP A 21 20.03 -15.73 15.00
N GLY A 22 18.72 -15.47 14.87
CA GLY A 22 17.66 -16.46 15.04
C GLY A 22 17.23 -16.68 16.49
N PHE A 23 16.34 -17.66 16.70
CA PHE A 23 15.79 -17.91 18.03
C PHE A 23 16.88 -18.36 19.04
N GLY A 24 16.94 -17.68 20.19
CA GLY A 24 17.91 -17.98 21.25
C GLY A 24 19.30 -17.38 21.02
N GLY A 25 19.41 -16.47 20.04
CA GLY A 25 20.55 -15.62 19.82
C GLY A 25 20.81 -14.63 20.96
N ALA A 26 21.87 -13.84 20.80
CA ALA A 26 22.29 -12.87 21.80
C ALA A 26 22.20 -11.46 21.22
N GLY A 27 21.36 -10.62 21.83
CA GLY A 27 21.24 -9.22 21.45
C GLY A 27 19.92 -8.86 20.79
N ASP A 28 18.91 -9.75 20.82
CA ASP A 28 17.53 -9.45 20.43
C ASP A 28 17.09 -8.07 20.92
N THR A 29 16.41 -7.34 20.05
CA THR A 29 15.80 -6.07 20.39
C THR A 29 14.29 -6.19 20.33
N GLU A 30 13.61 -5.66 21.35
CA GLU A 30 12.18 -5.80 21.52
C GLU A 30 11.57 -4.57 22.17
N ALA A 31 10.31 -4.31 21.87
CA ALA A 31 9.52 -3.28 22.54
C ALA A 31 8.06 -3.71 22.64
N GLU A 32 7.43 -3.43 23.78
CA GLU A 32 6.01 -3.68 24.04
C GLU A 32 5.27 -2.35 24.13
N LEU A 33 4.20 -2.21 23.35
CA LEU A 33 3.27 -1.10 23.38
C LEU A 33 1.96 -1.54 24.04
N ALA A 34 1.38 -0.66 24.86
CA ALA A 34 0.16 -0.93 25.60
C ALA A 34 -0.95 0.06 25.26
N PHE A 35 -2.16 -0.46 25.11
CA PHE A 35 -3.35 0.26 24.70
C PHE A 35 -4.52 -0.10 25.61
N THR A 36 -5.40 0.86 25.88
CA THR A 36 -6.68 0.61 26.56
C THR A 36 -7.78 0.59 25.50
N PRO A 37 -8.25 -0.59 25.06
CA PRO A 37 -9.22 -0.66 23.96
C PRO A 37 -10.62 -0.25 24.42
N ALA A 38 -11.41 0.32 23.51
CA ALA A 38 -12.84 0.46 23.72
C ALA A 38 -13.52 -0.92 23.61
N THR A 39 -14.39 -1.26 24.56
CA THR A 39 -15.08 -2.55 24.54
C THR A 39 -16.36 -2.49 23.70
N GLY A 40 -16.77 -3.65 23.18
CA GLY A 40 -18.02 -3.81 22.44
C GLY A 40 -18.03 -3.23 21.03
N GLN A 41 -16.90 -2.74 20.51
CA GLN A 41 -16.78 -2.19 19.16
C GLN A 41 -15.41 -2.50 18.53
N TRP A 42 -15.36 -2.46 17.19
CA TRP A 42 -14.11 -2.61 16.46
C TRP A 42 -13.30 -1.32 16.58
N VAL A 43 -12.02 -1.46 16.91
CA VAL A 43 -11.05 -0.38 17.04
C VAL A 43 -9.90 -0.63 16.08
N THR A 44 -9.64 0.32 15.19
CA THR A 44 -8.46 0.28 14.32
C THR A 44 -7.25 0.86 15.05
N LEU A 45 -6.21 0.04 15.18
CA LEU A 45 -4.89 0.45 15.65
C LEU A 45 -3.97 0.70 14.45
N SER A 46 -3.60 1.96 14.26
CA SER A 46 -2.50 2.39 13.40
C SER A 46 -1.29 2.66 14.28
N ILE A 47 -0.26 1.84 14.16
CA ILE A 47 0.90 1.81 15.06
C ILE A 47 2.16 2.09 14.23
N PRO A 48 2.73 3.30 14.31
CA PRO A 48 4.01 3.60 13.69
C PRO A 48 5.14 2.70 14.22
N LEU A 49 6.04 2.23 13.34
CA LEU A 49 7.24 1.51 13.78
C LEU A 49 8.12 2.37 14.71
N SER A 50 8.07 3.70 14.57
CA SER A 50 8.76 4.63 15.46
C SER A 50 8.34 4.53 16.92
N ASP A 51 7.11 4.08 17.21
CA ASP A 51 6.63 3.93 18.58
C ASP A 51 7.38 2.79 19.28
N PHE A 52 7.73 1.73 18.54
CA PHE A 52 8.59 0.66 19.06
C PHE A 52 10.03 1.13 19.24
N SER A 53 10.54 1.99 18.35
CA SER A 53 11.85 2.63 18.56
C SER A 53 11.88 3.48 19.83
N ALA A 54 10.82 4.26 20.06
CA ALA A 54 10.66 5.02 21.30
C ALA A 54 10.53 4.11 22.54
N GLY A 55 9.98 2.91 22.37
CA GLY A 55 9.93 1.84 23.36
C GLY A 55 11.27 1.11 23.60
N GLY A 56 12.34 1.48 22.89
CA GLY A 56 13.70 0.95 23.09
C GLY A 56 14.18 -0.02 22.01
N MET A 57 13.37 -0.30 20.98
CA MET A 57 13.76 -1.18 19.88
C MET A 57 14.80 -0.49 18.97
N THR A 58 15.93 -1.15 18.69
CA THR A 58 17.06 -0.55 17.97
C THR A 58 17.18 -0.98 16.51
N SER A 59 16.40 -1.98 16.08
CA SER A 59 16.38 -2.51 14.71
C SER A 59 14.99 -3.01 14.33
N PHE A 60 14.78 -3.12 13.01
CA PHE A 60 13.62 -3.76 12.36
C PHE A 60 14.04 -4.59 11.14
N SER A 61 15.31 -4.95 11.04
CA SER A 61 15.89 -5.68 9.91
C SER A 61 15.42 -7.13 9.81
N ASP A 62 15.02 -7.71 10.93
CA ASP A 62 14.70 -9.12 11.06
C ASP A 62 13.64 -9.34 12.15
N ILE A 63 12.43 -8.80 11.93
CA ILE A 63 11.29 -8.99 12.83
C ILE A 63 10.83 -10.45 12.74
N ASN A 64 11.05 -11.20 13.80
CA ASN A 64 10.72 -12.63 13.86
C ASN A 64 9.44 -12.92 14.63
N GLN A 65 9.02 -12.01 15.53
CA GLN A 65 7.83 -12.22 16.36
C GLN A 65 6.93 -10.98 16.43
N LEU A 66 5.63 -11.24 16.31
CA LEU A 66 4.55 -10.35 16.69
C LEU A 66 3.79 -11.03 17.82
N ILE A 67 3.86 -10.46 19.03
CA ILE A 67 3.23 -11.01 20.22
C ILE A 67 2.07 -10.10 20.61
N ILE A 68 0.91 -10.71 20.84
CA ILE A 68 -0.29 -10.03 21.30
C ILE A 68 -0.66 -10.58 22.67
N SER A 69 -0.93 -9.69 23.62
CA SER A 69 -1.43 -10.09 24.94
C SER A 69 -2.49 -9.13 25.45
N ALA A 70 -3.32 -9.59 26.39
CA ALA A 70 -4.38 -8.79 26.98
C ALA A 70 -4.54 -9.05 28.48
N GLN A 71 -5.16 -8.09 29.18
CA GLN A 71 -5.61 -8.24 30.56
C GLN A 71 -7.14 -8.19 30.65
N PRO A 72 -7.77 -8.89 31.61
CA PRO A 72 -7.15 -9.72 32.65
C PRO A 72 -6.55 -11.03 32.12
N THR A 73 -5.43 -11.47 32.72
CA THR A 73 -4.74 -12.71 32.34
C THR A 73 -5.67 -13.91 32.46
N GLY A 74 -5.81 -14.69 31.39
CA GLY A 74 -6.67 -15.87 31.35
C GLY A 74 -8.18 -15.58 31.32
N GLY A 75 -8.59 -14.30 31.28
CA GLY A 75 -9.99 -13.89 31.24
C GLY A 75 -10.36 -12.97 30.08
N ALA A 76 -9.39 -12.31 29.45
CA ALA A 76 -9.65 -11.41 28.32
C ALA A 76 -9.91 -12.18 27.01
N THR A 77 -10.92 -11.73 26.26
CA THR A 77 -11.21 -12.17 24.90
C THR A 77 -10.86 -11.05 23.93
N VAL A 78 -10.04 -11.33 22.91
CA VAL A 78 -9.73 -10.37 21.85
C VAL A 78 -9.86 -11.04 20.49
N TYR A 79 -10.59 -10.40 19.60
CA TYR A 79 -10.67 -10.75 18.18
C TYR A 79 -9.77 -9.78 17.43
N VAL A 80 -8.96 -10.31 16.51
CA VAL A 80 -7.99 -9.54 15.73
C VAL A 80 -8.26 -9.80 14.26
N ASP A 81 -8.28 -8.74 13.46
CA ASP A 81 -8.43 -8.79 12.00
C ASP A 81 -7.51 -7.75 11.33
N ASN A 82 -7.32 -7.88 10.01
CA ASN A 82 -6.58 -6.94 9.17
C ASN A 82 -5.19 -6.58 9.72
N VAL A 83 -4.40 -7.61 10.06
CA VAL A 83 -2.99 -7.43 10.45
C VAL A 83 -2.13 -7.29 9.19
N TYR A 84 -1.60 -6.09 8.97
CA TYR A 84 -0.70 -5.80 7.86
C TYR A 84 0.31 -4.73 8.26
N PHE A 85 1.48 -4.77 7.63
CA PHE A 85 2.43 -3.66 7.64
C PHE A 85 2.09 -2.72 6.50
N SER A 86 2.14 -1.41 6.77
CA SER A 86 1.94 -0.39 5.75
C SER A 86 2.96 0.72 5.93
N VAL A 87 3.29 1.36 4.82
CA VAL A 87 3.95 2.67 4.85
C VAL A 87 2.84 3.71 4.91
N ASN A 88 2.85 4.55 5.94
CA ASN A 88 2.12 5.80 5.86
C ASN A 88 2.72 6.54 4.68
N GLN A 89 1.99 6.65 3.57
CA GLN A 89 2.34 7.64 2.57
C GLN A 89 2.22 8.97 3.31
N VAL A 90 3.37 9.53 3.68
CA VAL A 90 3.43 10.93 4.06
C VAL A 90 2.83 11.62 2.85
N ALA A 91 1.65 12.22 3.01
CA ALA A 91 1.26 13.29 2.11
C ALA A 91 2.38 14.32 2.27
N SER A 92 3.37 14.23 1.39
CA SER A 92 4.37 15.25 1.29
C SER A 92 3.59 16.56 1.06
N ASN A 93 4.08 17.68 1.56
CA ASN A 93 3.47 18.98 1.22
C ASN A 93 3.68 19.35 -0.27
N GLN A 94 4.20 18.43 -1.08
CA GLN A 94 3.91 18.33 -2.50
C GLN A 94 2.78 17.30 -2.63
N ASP A 95 1.64 17.68 -3.21
CA ASP A 95 0.70 16.71 -3.77
C ASP A 95 1.49 15.51 -4.31
N VAL A 96 1.19 14.30 -3.84
CA VAL A 96 1.67 13.12 -4.55
C VAL A 96 1.02 13.23 -5.92
N VAL A 97 1.77 13.78 -6.88
CA VAL A 97 1.48 13.68 -8.29
C VAL A 97 1.61 12.19 -8.58
N LEU A 98 0.50 11.46 -8.40
CA LEU A 98 0.42 10.01 -8.54
C LEU A 98 0.68 9.54 -9.98
N ASN A 99 0.99 10.44 -10.90
CA ASN A 99 1.39 10.06 -12.24
C ASN A 99 2.51 10.97 -12.72
N ASP A 100 3.69 10.39 -12.95
CA ASP A 100 4.68 10.90 -13.91
C ASP A 100 4.11 11.00 -15.34
N TYR A 101 2.82 10.74 -15.53
CA TYR A 101 2.13 10.65 -16.79
C TYR A 101 0.88 11.52 -16.78
N THR A 102 0.75 12.41 -17.74
CA THR A 102 -0.48 13.16 -17.99
C THR A 102 -1.21 12.55 -19.17
N VAL A 103 -2.54 12.55 -19.13
CA VAL A 103 -3.38 12.09 -20.23
C VAL A 103 -4.37 13.15 -20.66
N TYR A 104 -4.39 13.48 -21.95
CA TYR A 104 -5.31 14.49 -22.49
C TYR A 104 -5.65 14.27 -23.98
N PRO A 105 -6.87 14.66 -24.41
CA PRO A 105 -8.01 14.96 -23.54
C PRO A 105 -8.47 13.67 -22.84
N ASN A 106 -9.02 13.77 -21.64
CA ASN A 106 -9.63 12.65 -20.94
C ASN A 106 -10.81 13.19 -20.10
N PRO A 107 -12.08 12.95 -20.49
CA PRO A 107 -12.55 12.04 -21.55
C PRO A 107 -12.13 12.40 -22.98
N SER A 108 -12.21 11.42 -23.90
CA SER A 108 -11.91 11.60 -25.32
C SER A 108 -12.83 10.79 -26.24
N VAL A 109 -13.03 11.28 -27.46
CA VAL A 109 -13.80 10.59 -28.51
C VAL A 109 -12.91 9.74 -29.42
N ASN A 110 -11.69 10.17 -29.76
CA ASN A 110 -10.90 9.50 -30.80
C ASN A 110 -9.49 9.14 -30.37
N GLN A 111 -8.90 9.85 -29.42
CA GLN A 111 -7.50 9.63 -29.06
C GLN A 111 -7.15 10.13 -27.66
N TRP A 112 -6.22 9.46 -27.01
CA TRP A 112 -5.59 9.95 -25.78
C TRP A 112 -4.11 10.23 -26.06
N ASN A 113 -3.62 11.40 -25.68
CA ASN A 113 -2.18 11.66 -25.62
C ASN A 113 -1.72 11.40 -24.20
N ILE A 114 -0.74 10.52 -24.05
CA ILE A 114 -0.10 10.21 -22.77
C ILE A 114 1.32 10.74 -22.84
N THR A 115 1.69 11.62 -21.91
CA THR A 115 3.04 12.20 -21.84
C THR A 115 3.65 11.98 -20.47
N SER A 116 4.93 11.63 -20.43
CA SER A 116 5.72 11.46 -19.22
C SER A 116 6.58 12.69 -18.93
N SER A 117 6.80 12.99 -17.65
CA SER A 117 7.58 14.16 -17.21
C SER A 117 9.06 13.88 -16.93
N ASN A 118 9.45 12.62 -16.71
CA ASN A 118 10.79 12.29 -16.19
C ASN A 118 11.36 10.94 -16.64
N GLN A 119 10.64 10.18 -17.48
CA GLN A 119 11.08 8.86 -17.91
C GLN A 119 10.53 8.47 -19.27
N LEU A 120 11.22 7.53 -19.94
CA LEU A 120 10.74 6.94 -21.18
C LEU A 120 9.62 5.93 -20.89
N ILE A 121 8.57 6.02 -21.68
CA ILE A 121 7.57 4.96 -21.78
C ILE A 121 8.16 3.87 -22.67
N GLU A 122 8.24 2.64 -22.14
CA GLU A 122 8.72 1.46 -22.85
C GLU A 122 7.57 0.65 -23.45
N GLU A 123 6.44 0.59 -22.75
CA GLU A 123 5.24 -0.07 -23.24
C GLU A 123 3.97 0.60 -22.68
N ILE A 124 2.93 0.67 -23.50
CA ILE A 124 1.56 0.91 -23.03
C ILE A 124 0.69 -0.26 -23.46
N ALA A 125 -0.09 -0.80 -22.51
CA ALA A 125 -1.16 -1.75 -22.77
C ALA A 125 -2.49 -1.21 -22.25
N VAL A 126 -3.54 -1.23 -23.06
CA VAL A 126 -4.88 -0.76 -22.70
C VAL A 126 -5.80 -1.95 -22.48
N PHE A 127 -6.55 -1.91 -21.37
CA PHE A 127 -7.48 -2.95 -20.95
C PHE A 127 -8.89 -2.38 -20.79
N ASP A 128 -9.90 -3.18 -21.10
CA ASP A 128 -11.28 -2.87 -20.69
C ASP A 128 -11.52 -3.24 -19.21
N LEU A 129 -12.71 -2.92 -18.68
CA LEU A 129 -13.08 -3.20 -17.28
C LEU A 129 -13.13 -4.70 -16.92
N THR A 130 -13.18 -5.60 -17.91
CA THR A 130 -13.11 -7.04 -17.68
C THR A 130 -11.67 -7.55 -17.58
N GLY A 131 -10.68 -6.67 -17.77
CA GLY A 131 -9.26 -7.01 -17.81
C GLY A 131 -8.80 -7.53 -19.17
N LYS A 132 -9.65 -7.49 -20.20
CA LYS A 132 -9.24 -7.88 -21.55
C LYS A 132 -8.38 -6.79 -22.16
N MET A 133 -7.19 -7.17 -22.63
CA MET A 133 -6.31 -6.28 -23.37
C MET A 133 -6.91 -5.96 -24.74
N VAL A 134 -7.08 -4.67 -25.03
CA VAL A 134 -7.64 -4.16 -26.30
C VAL A 134 -6.58 -3.51 -27.18
N MET A 135 -5.44 -3.10 -26.60
CA MET A 135 -4.31 -2.52 -27.33
C MET A 135 -3.00 -2.77 -26.57
N SER A 136 -1.89 -2.91 -27.30
CA SER A 136 -0.53 -2.82 -26.74
C SER A 136 0.42 -2.21 -27.77
N ASN A 137 1.30 -1.34 -27.31
CA ASN A 137 2.33 -0.68 -28.09
C ASN A 137 3.64 -0.69 -27.31
N LYS A 138 4.70 -1.23 -27.91
CA LYS A 138 6.05 -0.92 -27.47
C LYS A 138 6.39 0.51 -27.89
N VAL A 139 6.90 1.26 -26.94
CA VAL A 139 7.26 2.67 -27.04
C VAL A 139 8.74 2.79 -26.73
N ASN A 140 9.32 3.97 -26.93
CA ASN A 140 10.63 4.35 -26.40
C ASN A 140 10.72 5.89 -26.41
N SER A 141 9.75 6.53 -25.77
CA SER A 141 9.56 7.98 -25.86
C SER A 141 8.87 8.48 -24.59
N GLU A 142 9.04 9.76 -24.29
CA GLU A 142 8.31 10.44 -23.22
C GLU A 142 6.85 10.69 -23.62
N SER A 143 6.40 10.38 -24.83
CA SER A 143 5.00 10.56 -25.21
C SER A 143 4.49 9.54 -26.22
N ILE A 144 3.19 9.34 -26.21
CA ILE A 144 2.48 8.52 -27.20
C ILE A 144 1.03 8.99 -27.36
N THR A 145 0.55 8.94 -28.60
CA THR A 145 -0.87 9.08 -28.92
C THR A 145 -1.48 7.71 -29.12
N ILE A 146 -2.51 7.40 -28.35
CA ILE A 146 -3.32 6.20 -28.43
C ILE A 146 -4.55 6.50 -29.30
N ASP A 147 -4.71 5.79 -30.41
CA ASP A 147 -5.93 5.83 -31.22
C ASP A 147 -7.04 5.02 -30.54
N ALA A 148 -8.12 5.70 -30.18
CA ALA A 148 -9.28 5.15 -29.52
C ALA A 148 -10.52 5.09 -30.43
N SER A 149 -10.39 5.45 -31.71
CA SER A 149 -11.52 5.57 -32.65
C SER A 149 -12.32 4.27 -32.81
N SER A 150 -11.65 3.11 -32.74
CA SER A 150 -12.28 1.79 -32.83
C SER A 150 -12.84 1.27 -31.49
N LEU A 151 -12.59 1.97 -30.38
CA LEU A 151 -13.03 1.56 -29.06
C LEU A 151 -14.46 2.02 -28.79
N ARG A 152 -15.24 1.17 -28.10
CA ARG A 152 -16.59 1.52 -27.67
C ARG A 152 -16.54 2.53 -26.52
N PRO A 153 -17.55 3.41 -26.38
CA PRO A 153 -17.69 4.26 -25.21
C PRO A 153 -17.63 3.46 -23.91
N GLY A 154 -16.89 3.96 -22.92
CA GLY A 154 -16.65 3.26 -21.66
C GLY A 154 -15.36 3.66 -20.96
N ILE A 155 -15.06 2.94 -19.87
CA ILE A 155 -13.84 3.12 -19.09
C ILE A 155 -12.82 2.07 -19.49
N TYR A 156 -11.58 2.50 -19.63
CA TYR A 156 -10.42 1.66 -19.89
C TYR A 156 -9.31 1.95 -18.88
N ILE A 157 -8.39 1.02 -18.72
CA ILE A 157 -7.18 1.19 -17.92
C ILE A 157 -5.98 1.04 -18.84
N ALA A 158 -5.16 2.09 -18.94
CA ALA A 158 -3.85 2.00 -19.59
C ALA A 158 -2.79 1.66 -18.55
N ARG A 159 -2.13 0.52 -18.71
CA ARG A 159 -0.91 0.18 -18.00
C ARG A 159 0.28 0.74 -18.75
N VAL A 160 1.04 1.60 -18.08
CA VAL A 160 2.25 2.25 -18.61
C VAL A 160 3.45 1.60 -17.94
N THR A 161 4.36 1.07 -18.72
CA THR A 161 5.59 0.43 -18.25
C THR A 161 6.79 1.31 -18.64
N SER A 162 7.62 1.60 -17.66
CA SER A 162 8.93 2.24 -17.81
C SER A 162 10.02 1.35 -17.20
N ALA A 163 11.28 1.77 -17.36
CA ALA A 163 12.44 1.04 -16.83
C ALA A 163 12.39 0.79 -15.31
N SER A 164 11.78 1.71 -14.55
CA SER A 164 11.78 1.69 -13.08
C SER A 164 10.42 1.37 -12.48
N SER A 165 9.33 1.42 -13.26
CA SER A 165 7.98 1.38 -12.70
C SER A 165 6.92 0.86 -13.67
N VAL A 166 5.79 0.43 -13.09
CA VAL A 166 4.56 0.14 -13.82
C VAL A 166 3.43 0.94 -13.17
N SER A 167 2.77 1.79 -13.95
CA SER A 167 1.67 2.66 -13.50
C SER A 167 0.38 2.34 -14.26
N SER A 168 -0.76 2.72 -13.70
CA SER A 168 -2.07 2.55 -14.34
C SER A 168 -2.82 3.87 -14.43
N LEU A 169 -3.30 4.21 -15.63
CA LEU A 169 -4.07 5.42 -15.93
C LEU A 169 -5.50 5.04 -16.30
N LYS A 170 -6.48 5.73 -15.70
CA LYS A 170 -7.88 5.61 -16.12
C LYS A 170 -8.10 6.42 -17.40
N LEU A 171 -8.67 5.79 -18.41
CA LEU A 171 -9.07 6.41 -19.67
C LEU A 171 -10.59 6.36 -19.81
N VAL A 172 -11.20 7.46 -20.23
CA VAL A 172 -12.65 7.56 -20.46
C VAL A 172 -12.89 7.84 -21.95
N LYS A 173 -13.61 6.93 -22.61
CA LYS A 173 -14.02 7.01 -24.02
C LYS A 173 -15.48 7.42 -24.09
N GLU A 174 -15.76 8.45 -24.86
CA GLU A 174 -17.13 8.91 -25.18
C GLU A 174 -17.67 8.29 -26.48
#